data_AF-A0A2G9SNJ0-F1
#
_entry.id   AF-A0A2G9SNJ0-F1
#
_cell.length_a   1.000
_cell.length_b   1.000
_cell.length_c   1.000
_cell.angle_alpha   90.00
_cell.angle_beta   90.00
_cell.angle_gamma   90.00
#
_symmetry.space_group_name_H-M   'P 1'
#
loop_
_entity.id
_entity.type
_entity.pdbx_description
1 polymer ?
#
loop_
_entity_poly.entity_id
_entity_poly.type
_entity_poly.pdbx_seq_one_letter_code
_entity_poly.pdbx_strand_id
1 'polypeptide(L)'
;MALKVGINGFGRIGRLVFRALAEEGHLGKNIDVVAVNDLVPADNLAYLLKYDSTQGRYKGSVYSEKSNPSLAEDDLLVVDGHKIKCLAIKDGPAAMPWKDLGVDIVVESTGLFTDAEKAKGHISAGAKKVIISAPAKGEDITIVMGVNHDKYDASKHSIISNASCTTNCLAPMVHVLLKEGFGIEEGLMTTVHSYTATQKTVDGPSKKDWKGGRSAAINIIPSTTGAAKAVGLAIPEVKGKLTGMSFRVPTATVSVVDLTVRTVKETSYKEICEAMKRASETYLRGIMAYTEDEVVSSDFIHDPHSCIFDAGSGIELNSRFFKLIGWYDNEWGYSHRVVDLINHIAKD
;
A
#
# COMPACT_ATOMS: atom_id res chain seq x y z
N MET A 1 -13.55 11.68 -20.06
CA MET A 1 -13.79 10.22 -20.14
C MET A 1 -13.28 9.59 -18.86
N ALA A 2 -13.87 8.48 -18.41
CA ALA A 2 -13.35 7.76 -17.25
C ALA A 2 -11.94 7.24 -17.54
N LEU A 3 -11.04 7.31 -16.54
CA LEU A 3 -9.70 6.77 -16.65
C LEU A 3 -9.76 5.24 -16.69
N LYS A 4 -9.16 4.61 -17.70
CA LYS A 4 -9.19 3.15 -17.83
C LYS A 4 -8.05 2.51 -17.06
N VAL A 5 -8.39 1.65 -16.10
CA VAL A 5 -7.43 0.98 -15.21
C VAL A 5 -7.45 -0.53 -15.44
N GLY A 6 -6.25 -1.10 -15.56
CA GLY A 6 -6.03 -2.55 -15.48
C GLY A 6 -5.34 -2.91 -14.18
N ILE A 7 -5.70 -4.04 -13.57
CA ILE A 7 -5.03 -4.54 -12.36
C ILE A 7 -4.34 -5.87 -12.69
N ASN A 8 -3.00 -5.89 -12.61
CA ASN A 8 -2.22 -7.10 -12.80
C ASN A 8 -1.89 -7.76 -11.45
N GLY A 9 -2.38 -8.98 -11.24
CA GLY A 9 -2.34 -9.69 -9.97
C GLY A 9 -3.54 -9.34 -9.09
N PHE A 10 -4.65 -10.05 -9.26
CA PHE A 10 -5.87 -9.91 -8.47
C PHE A 10 -5.86 -10.73 -7.17
N GLY A 11 -4.67 -10.75 -6.54
CA GLY A 11 -4.43 -11.31 -5.22
C GLY A 11 -4.90 -10.39 -4.10
N ARG A 12 -4.23 -10.44 -2.95
CA ARG A 12 -4.62 -9.67 -1.75
C ARG A 12 -4.69 -8.16 -2.00
N ILE A 13 -3.62 -7.55 -2.49
CA ILE A 13 -3.56 -6.10 -2.72
C ILE A 13 -4.44 -5.71 -3.93
N GLY A 14 -4.37 -6.44 -5.04
CA GLY A 14 -5.20 -6.16 -6.22
C GLY A 14 -6.70 -6.12 -5.91
N ARG A 15 -7.22 -7.08 -5.12
CA ARG A 15 -8.62 -7.08 -4.67
C ARG A 15 -8.94 -5.92 -3.74
N LEU A 16 -8.04 -5.54 -2.84
CA LEU A 16 -8.30 -4.45 -1.90
C LEU A 16 -8.17 -3.06 -2.53
N VAL A 17 -7.30 -2.88 -3.53
CA VAL A 17 -7.28 -1.67 -4.37
C VAL A 17 -8.59 -1.54 -5.13
N PHE A 18 -9.06 -2.63 -5.75
CA PHE A 18 -10.37 -2.64 -6.40
C PHE A 18 -11.51 -2.34 -5.43
N ARG A 19 -11.49 -2.97 -4.24
CA ARG A 19 -12.52 -2.80 -3.22
C ARG A 19 -12.55 -1.37 -2.68
N ALA A 20 -11.39 -0.77 -2.39
CA ALA A 20 -11.29 0.62 -1.96
C ALA A 20 -11.88 1.57 -3.02
N LEU A 21 -11.50 1.38 -4.30
CA LEU A 21 -12.05 2.16 -5.42
C LEU A 21 -13.57 2.05 -5.52
N ALA A 22 -14.13 0.85 -5.32
CA ALA A 22 -15.57 0.63 -5.37
C ALA A 22 -16.29 1.25 -4.15
N GLU A 23 -15.75 1.09 -2.94
CA GLU A 23 -16.33 1.63 -1.71
C GLU A 23 -16.25 3.17 -1.63
N GLU A 24 -15.22 3.79 -2.22
CA GLU A 24 -15.14 5.24 -2.42
C GLU A 24 -16.09 5.74 -3.53
N GLY A 25 -16.74 4.83 -4.26
CA GLY A 25 -17.71 5.15 -5.30
C GLY A 25 -17.10 5.67 -6.60
N HIS A 26 -15.85 5.31 -6.90
CA HIS A 26 -15.15 5.68 -8.13
C HIS A 26 -15.45 4.76 -9.32
N LEU A 27 -15.83 3.50 -9.05
CA LEU A 27 -16.07 2.47 -10.07
C LEU A 27 -17.18 2.87 -11.03
N GLY A 28 -16.88 2.85 -12.33
CA GLY A 28 -17.83 3.21 -13.38
C GLY A 28 -18.14 4.71 -13.47
N LYS A 29 -17.47 5.56 -12.66
CA LYS A 29 -17.60 7.03 -12.70
C LYS A 29 -16.34 7.68 -13.27
N ASN A 30 -15.40 8.04 -12.41
CA ASN A 30 -14.12 8.63 -12.80
C ASN A 30 -13.06 7.57 -13.11
N ILE A 31 -13.21 6.34 -12.60
CA ILE A 31 -12.33 5.21 -12.91
C ILE A 31 -13.14 4.04 -13.47
N ASP A 32 -12.72 3.56 -14.63
CA ASP A 32 -13.23 2.37 -15.29
C ASP A 32 -12.21 1.23 -15.14
N VAL A 33 -12.45 0.27 -14.25
CA VAL A 33 -11.62 -0.93 -14.17
C VAL A 33 -12.03 -1.87 -15.28
N VAL A 34 -11.26 -1.87 -16.37
CA VAL A 34 -11.62 -2.60 -17.60
C VAL A 34 -11.20 -4.07 -17.55
N ALA A 35 -10.13 -4.38 -16.83
CA ALA A 35 -9.64 -5.76 -16.72
C ALA A 35 -8.82 -6.01 -15.43
N VAL A 36 -8.89 -7.25 -14.97
CA VAL A 36 -8.05 -7.81 -13.91
C VAL A 36 -7.32 -9.05 -14.46
N ASN A 37 -6.10 -9.30 -14.03
CA ASN A 37 -5.34 -10.49 -14.42
C ASN A 37 -4.96 -11.33 -13.20
N ASP A 38 -5.39 -12.59 -13.18
CA ASP A 38 -4.96 -13.63 -12.22
C ASP A 38 -5.16 -15.03 -12.83
N LEU A 39 -4.57 -16.06 -12.25
CA LEU A 39 -4.50 -17.40 -12.85
C LEU A 39 -5.69 -18.31 -12.47
N VAL A 40 -6.78 -17.74 -12.00
CA VAL A 40 -8.02 -18.46 -11.63
C VAL A 40 -9.23 -17.88 -12.36
N PRO A 41 -10.32 -18.65 -12.56
CA PRO A 41 -11.49 -18.18 -13.29
C PRO A 41 -12.28 -17.10 -12.53
N ALA A 42 -13.17 -16.38 -13.23
CA ALA A 42 -13.85 -15.21 -12.68
C ALA A 42 -14.78 -15.53 -11.49
N ASP A 43 -15.33 -16.74 -11.42
CA ASP A 43 -16.17 -17.19 -10.31
C ASP A 43 -15.39 -17.29 -8.98
N ASN A 44 -14.13 -17.75 -9.05
CA ASN A 44 -13.22 -17.79 -7.92
C ASN A 44 -12.84 -16.37 -7.47
N LEU A 45 -12.55 -15.48 -8.41
CA LEU A 45 -12.27 -14.07 -8.10
C LEU A 45 -13.48 -13.38 -7.47
N ALA A 46 -14.69 -13.64 -7.97
CA ALA A 46 -15.94 -13.15 -7.41
C ALA A 46 -16.16 -13.66 -5.97
N TYR A 47 -15.87 -14.94 -5.70
CA TYR A 47 -15.90 -15.51 -4.36
C TYR A 47 -14.92 -14.81 -3.41
N LEU A 48 -13.66 -14.67 -3.83
CA LEU A 48 -12.59 -14.06 -3.02
C LEU A 48 -12.77 -12.55 -2.80
N LEU A 49 -13.49 -11.86 -3.67
CA LEU A 49 -13.87 -10.46 -3.47
C LEU A 49 -15.09 -10.33 -2.54
N LYS A 50 -16.06 -11.25 -2.65
CA LYS A 50 -17.28 -11.24 -1.83
C LYS A 50 -17.00 -11.55 -0.35
N TYR A 51 -16.10 -12.50 -0.08
CA TYR A 51 -15.81 -12.97 1.27
C TYR A 51 -14.34 -12.75 1.64
N ASP A 52 -14.09 -11.85 2.60
CA ASP A 52 -12.76 -11.58 3.14
C ASP A 52 -12.71 -11.88 4.64
N SER A 53 -11.71 -12.65 5.08
CA SER A 53 -11.56 -13.08 6.48
C SER A 53 -11.17 -11.95 7.43
N THR A 54 -10.53 -10.88 6.93
CA THR A 54 -10.11 -9.73 7.75
C THR A 54 -10.99 -8.53 7.51
N GLN A 55 -11.26 -8.19 6.24
CA GLN A 55 -12.00 -6.99 5.85
C GLN A 55 -13.54 -7.20 5.80
N GLY A 56 -14.01 -8.39 6.18
CA GLY A 56 -15.42 -8.75 6.15
C GLY A 56 -16.00 -8.88 4.74
N ARG A 57 -17.32 -9.04 4.65
CA ARG A 57 -18.03 -9.21 3.37
C ARG A 57 -18.07 -7.90 2.59
N TYR A 58 -17.91 -7.99 1.26
CA TYR A 58 -18.23 -6.86 0.39
C TYR A 58 -19.73 -6.53 0.49
N LYS A 59 -20.05 -5.22 0.60
CA LYS A 59 -21.42 -4.77 0.86
C LYS A 59 -22.31 -4.74 -0.39
N GLY A 60 -21.72 -4.61 -1.57
CA GLY A 60 -22.43 -4.56 -2.86
C GLY A 60 -22.65 -5.94 -3.49
N SER A 61 -23.11 -5.92 -4.73
CA SER A 61 -23.32 -7.12 -5.54
C SER A 61 -22.02 -7.56 -6.21
N VAL A 62 -21.69 -8.85 -6.11
CA VAL A 62 -20.52 -9.45 -6.76
C VAL A 62 -20.93 -10.81 -7.31
N TYR A 63 -20.74 -11.02 -8.60
CA TYR A 63 -20.95 -12.30 -9.27
C TYR A 63 -20.05 -12.40 -10.51
N SER A 64 -20.07 -13.55 -11.17
CA SER A 64 -19.36 -13.78 -12.43
C SER A 64 -20.33 -14.21 -13.51
N GLU A 65 -19.95 -13.98 -14.77
CA GLU A 65 -20.69 -14.48 -15.93
C GLU A 65 -19.73 -14.73 -17.10
N LYS A 66 -20.26 -15.39 -18.15
CA LYS A 66 -19.53 -15.60 -19.40
C LYS A 66 -19.79 -14.44 -20.36
N SER A 67 -18.73 -13.92 -20.96
CA SER A 67 -18.82 -12.98 -22.07
C SER A 67 -19.39 -13.64 -23.33
N ASN A 68 -19.21 -14.95 -23.47
CA ASN A 68 -19.74 -15.76 -24.56
C ASN A 68 -20.24 -17.12 -24.02
N PRO A 69 -21.48 -17.55 -24.34
CA PRO A 69 -22.01 -18.85 -23.92
C PRO A 69 -21.17 -20.07 -24.29
N SER A 70 -20.30 -19.98 -25.31
CA SER A 70 -19.41 -21.07 -25.71
C SER A 70 -18.19 -21.27 -24.81
N LEU A 71 -17.91 -20.34 -23.88
CA LEU A 71 -16.78 -20.47 -22.97
C LEU A 71 -17.04 -21.57 -21.93
N ALA A 72 -15.98 -22.29 -21.56
CA ALA A 72 -16.05 -23.31 -20.52
C ALA A 72 -16.29 -22.68 -19.14
N GLU A 73 -15.54 -21.62 -18.84
CA GLU A 73 -15.49 -20.93 -17.54
C GLU A 73 -15.95 -19.47 -17.67
N ASP A 74 -16.29 -18.86 -16.55
CA ASP A 74 -16.63 -17.44 -16.48
C ASP A 74 -15.37 -16.58 -16.65
N ASP A 75 -15.47 -15.55 -17.49
CA ASP A 75 -14.39 -14.62 -17.83
C ASP A 75 -14.75 -13.16 -17.56
N LEU A 76 -15.94 -12.90 -17.00
CA LEU A 76 -16.37 -11.59 -16.53
C LEU A 76 -16.62 -11.62 -15.03
N LEU A 77 -16.01 -10.68 -14.31
CA LEU A 77 -16.38 -10.29 -12.95
C LEU A 77 -17.38 -9.14 -13.04
N VAL A 78 -18.49 -9.24 -12.33
CA VAL A 78 -19.50 -8.18 -12.27
C VAL A 78 -19.64 -7.67 -10.85
N VAL A 79 -19.39 -6.38 -10.65
CA VAL A 79 -19.47 -5.71 -9.35
C VAL A 79 -20.36 -4.49 -9.46
N ASP A 80 -21.46 -4.48 -8.71
CA ASP A 80 -22.43 -3.38 -8.71
C ASP A 80 -22.92 -3.00 -10.13
N GLY A 81 -23.08 -4.03 -10.97
CA GLY A 81 -23.48 -3.92 -12.38
C GLY A 81 -22.34 -3.57 -13.35
N HIS A 82 -21.15 -3.21 -12.85
CA HIS A 82 -19.97 -2.94 -13.68
C HIS A 82 -19.28 -4.23 -14.09
N LYS A 83 -19.04 -4.42 -15.40
CA LYS A 83 -18.42 -5.63 -15.95
C LYS A 83 -16.91 -5.42 -16.14
N ILE A 84 -16.13 -6.34 -15.59
CA ILE A 84 -14.67 -6.33 -15.64
C ILE A 84 -14.19 -7.61 -16.30
N LYS A 85 -13.29 -7.50 -17.29
CA LYS A 85 -12.72 -8.67 -17.95
C LYS A 85 -11.68 -9.35 -17.05
N CYS A 86 -11.82 -10.66 -16.86
CA CYS A 86 -10.82 -11.48 -16.19
C CYS A 86 -9.86 -12.09 -17.22
N LEU A 87 -8.57 -11.82 -17.06
CA LEU A 87 -7.49 -12.36 -17.87
C LEU A 87 -6.72 -13.40 -17.04
N ALA A 88 -6.12 -14.37 -17.73
CA ALA A 88 -5.26 -15.41 -17.14
C ALA A 88 -3.91 -15.51 -17.89
N ILE A 89 -3.27 -14.36 -18.13
CA ILE A 89 -2.00 -14.25 -18.85
C ILE A 89 -0.83 -14.51 -17.89
N LYS A 90 -0.04 -15.53 -18.21
CA LYS A 90 1.15 -15.95 -17.43
C LYS A 90 2.49 -15.54 -18.05
N ASP A 91 2.49 -15.15 -19.33
CA ASP A 91 3.71 -14.90 -20.12
C ASP A 91 4.39 -13.57 -19.76
N GLY A 92 3.77 -12.77 -18.89
CA GLY A 92 4.33 -11.56 -18.30
C GLY A 92 3.77 -10.25 -18.86
N PRO A 93 4.29 -9.10 -18.40
CA PRO A 93 3.70 -7.78 -18.64
C PRO A 93 3.52 -7.39 -20.11
N ALA A 94 4.45 -7.80 -20.98
CA ALA A 94 4.45 -7.46 -22.41
C ALA A 94 3.42 -8.25 -23.25
N ALA A 95 2.91 -9.37 -22.73
CA ALA A 95 1.89 -10.18 -23.40
C ALA A 95 0.46 -9.69 -23.10
N MET A 96 0.31 -8.67 -22.25
CA MET A 96 -1.01 -8.18 -21.86
C MET A 96 -1.72 -7.45 -23.02
N PRO A 97 -3.04 -7.58 -23.16
CA PRO A 97 -3.80 -6.90 -24.22
C PRO A 97 -4.17 -5.45 -23.84
N TRP A 98 -3.27 -4.70 -23.20
CA TRP A 98 -3.57 -3.36 -22.66
C TRP A 98 -3.97 -2.36 -23.73
N LYS A 99 -3.28 -2.37 -24.88
CA LYS A 99 -3.62 -1.53 -26.03
C LYS A 99 -5.05 -1.78 -26.51
N ASP A 100 -5.42 -3.05 -26.66
CA ASP A 100 -6.73 -3.45 -27.20
C ASP A 100 -7.86 -3.12 -26.22
N LEU A 101 -7.59 -3.19 -24.92
CA LEU A 101 -8.51 -2.80 -23.86
C LEU A 101 -8.54 -1.29 -23.61
N GLY A 102 -7.58 -0.54 -24.18
CA GLY A 102 -7.42 0.89 -24.00
C GLY A 102 -7.03 1.29 -22.58
N VAL A 103 -6.25 0.46 -21.88
CA VAL A 103 -5.82 0.73 -20.49
C VAL A 103 -4.88 1.93 -20.46
N ASP A 104 -5.17 2.92 -19.60
CA ASP A 104 -4.31 4.07 -19.35
C ASP A 104 -3.30 3.77 -18.25
N ILE A 105 -3.76 3.25 -17.11
CA ILE A 105 -2.94 2.95 -15.94
C ILE A 105 -3.03 1.47 -15.58
N VAL A 106 -1.89 0.84 -15.34
CA VAL A 106 -1.81 -0.50 -14.77
C VAL A 106 -1.39 -0.42 -13.31
N VAL A 107 -2.16 -1.07 -12.43
CA VAL A 107 -1.72 -1.38 -11.07
C VAL A 107 -1.01 -2.72 -11.10
N GLU A 108 0.29 -2.72 -10.87
CA GLU A 108 1.13 -3.92 -10.79
C GLU A 108 1.20 -4.41 -9.34
N SER A 109 0.38 -5.43 -9.04
CA SER A 109 0.20 -6.00 -7.70
C SER A 109 0.50 -7.51 -7.62
N THR A 110 1.24 -8.07 -8.59
CA THR A 110 1.69 -9.48 -8.53
C THR A 110 2.84 -9.67 -7.53
N GLY A 111 3.62 -8.62 -7.28
CA GLY A 111 4.87 -8.67 -6.51
C GLY A 111 6.04 -9.33 -7.26
N LEU A 112 5.85 -9.75 -8.51
CA LEU A 112 6.90 -10.37 -9.34
C LEU A 112 7.65 -9.35 -10.21
N PHE A 113 7.01 -8.24 -10.54
CA PHE A 113 7.51 -7.21 -11.46
C PHE A 113 7.83 -5.90 -10.74
N THR A 114 8.54 -5.96 -9.61
CA THR A 114 9.00 -4.79 -8.86
C THR A 114 10.26 -4.13 -9.43
N ASP A 115 10.88 -4.74 -10.44
CA ASP A 115 11.97 -4.13 -11.21
C ASP A 115 11.37 -3.36 -12.40
N ALA A 116 11.70 -2.08 -12.52
CA ALA A 116 11.09 -1.19 -13.50
C ALA A 116 11.32 -1.66 -14.95
N GLU A 117 12.46 -2.27 -15.26
CA GLU A 117 12.72 -2.81 -16.60
C GLU A 117 11.76 -3.93 -16.96
N LYS A 118 11.33 -4.73 -15.98
CA LYS A 118 10.32 -5.77 -16.19
C LYS A 118 8.92 -5.17 -16.27
N ALA A 119 8.60 -4.22 -15.37
CA ALA A 119 7.30 -3.54 -15.35
C ALA A 119 7.03 -2.75 -16.65
N LYS A 120 8.09 -2.27 -17.32
CA LYS A 120 8.03 -1.60 -18.63
C LYS A 120 7.36 -2.44 -19.71
N GLY A 121 7.29 -3.76 -19.56
CA GLY A 121 6.50 -4.61 -20.46
C GLY A 121 5.03 -4.18 -20.54
N HIS A 122 4.43 -3.66 -19.46
CA HIS A 122 3.07 -3.12 -19.51
C HIS A 122 2.95 -1.88 -20.41
N ILE A 123 3.97 -1.03 -20.44
CA ILE A 123 4.03 0.13 -21.34
C ILE A 123 4.14 -0.37 -22.79
N SER A 124 5.01 -1.34 -23.05
CA SER A 124 5.13 -1.97 -24.38
C SER A 124 3.83 -2.64 -24.83
N ALA A 125 3.04 -3.17 -23.90
CA ALA A 125 1.71 -3.74 -24.14
C ALA A 125 0.61 -2.68 -24.41
N GLY A 126 0.91 -1.39 -24.25
CA GLY A 126 0.04 -0.27 -24.59
C GLY A 126 -0.51 0.54 -23.43
N ALA A 127 -0.18 0.21 -22.18
CA ALA A 127 -0.52 1.08 -21.05
C ALA A 127 0.31 2.37 -21.08
N LYS A 128 -0.23 3.49 -20.56
CA LYS A 128 0.49 4.77 -20.50
C LYS A 128 1.32 4.91 -19.24
N LYS A 129 0.81 4.41 -18.10
CA LYS A 129 1.45 4.49 -16.78
C LYS A 129 1.36 3.16 -16.05
N VAL A 130 2.32 2.90 -15.16
CA VAL A 130 2.35 1.73 -14.27
C VAL A 130 2.56 2.21 -12.83
N ILE A 131 1.71 1.75 -11.92
CA ILE A 131 1.87 1.92 -10.48
C ILE A 131 2.25 0.56 -9.90
N ILE A 132 3.48 0.44 -9.40
CA ILE A 132 3.95 -0.73 -8.67
C ILE A 132 3.46 -0.62 -7.23
N SER A 133 2.67 -1.59 -6.78
CA SER A 133 2.09 -1.63 -5.42
C SER A 133 3.06 -2.24 -4.39
N ALA A 134 4.35 -1.91 -4.50
CA ALA A 134 5.43 -2.35 -3.63
C ALA A 134 6.67 -1.45 -3.84
N PRO A 135 7.68 -1.50 -2.94
CA PRO A 135 8.98 -0.90 -3.22
C PRO A 135 9.57 -1.45 -4.52
N ALA A 136 9.91 -0.55 -5.43
CA ALA A 136 10.47 -0.89 -6.72
C ALA A 136 12.00 -0.74 -6.75
N LYS A 137 12.59 -1.16 -7.85
CA LYS A 137 13.98 -0.91 -8.19
C LYS A 137 14.05 -0.29 -9.59
N GLY A 138 14.71 0.86 -9.69
CA GLY A 138 14.94 1.54 -10.96
C GLY A 138 13.71 2.22 -11.53
N GLU A 139 12.67 2.40 -10.72
CA GLU A 139 11.49 3.18 -11.06
C GLU A 139 11.82 4.66 -11.27
N ASP A 140 10.93 5.37 -11.96
CA ASP A 140 11.14 6.78 -12.24
C ASP A 140 11.03 7.62 -10.96
N ILE A 141 10.08 7.27 -10.10
CA ILE A 141 9.86 7.93 -8.82
C ILE A 141 9.14 7.00 -7.83
N THR A 142 9.53 7.07 -6.55
CA THR A 142 8.73 6.56 -5.44
C THR A 142 7.87 7.71 -4.87
N ILE A 143 6.56 7.51 -4.82
CA ILE A 143 5.59 8.46 -4.29
C ILE A 143 4.98 7.93 -2.99
N VAL A 144 4.86 8.83 -2.01
CA VAL A 144 4.05 8.70 -0.82
C VAL A 144 3.06 9.86 -0.80
N MET A 145 1.76 9.53 -0.87
CA MET A 145 0.69 10.54 -0.87
C MET A 145 0.72 11.38 0.42
N GLY A 146 0.44 12.67 0.28
CA GLY A 146 0.57 13.66 1.37
C GLY A 146 2.01 14.10 1.68
N VAL A 147 3.04 13.43 1.15
CA VAL A 147 4.45 13.72 1.48
C VAL A 147 5.23 14.29 0.29
N ASN A 148 5.25 13.59 -0.85
CA ASN A 148 6.02 14.01 -2.03
C ASN A 148 5.29 13.77 -3.36
N HIS A 149 3.98 13.54 -3.32
CA HIS A 149 3.15 13.33 -4.50
C HIS A 149 3.18 14.51 -5.49
N ASP A 150 3.35 15.73 -4.98
CA ASP A 150 3.56 16.96 -5.74
C ASP A 150 4.84 16.95 -6.62
N LYS A 151 5.76 16.01 -6.39
CA LYS A 151 6.95 15.81 -7.24
C LYS A 151 6.66 14.93 -8.47
N TYR A 152 5.43 14.44 -8.63
CA TYR A 152 5.02 13.76 -9.85
C TYR A 152 5.15 14.70 -11.05
N ASP A 153 5.59 14.14 -12.19
CA ASP A 153 5.75 14.86 -13.45
C ASP A 153 5.31 13.90 -14.54
N ALA A 154 4.14 14.13 -15.12
CA ALA A 154 3.54 13.27 -16.13
C ALA A 154 4.42 13.08 -17.37
N SER A 155 5.31 14.04 -17.69
CA SER A 155 6.22 13.97 -18.82
C SER A 155 7.43 13.08 -18.57
N LYS A 156 7.81 12.88 -17.30
CA LYS A 156 9.01 12.13 -16.90
C LYS A 156 8.69 10.78 -16.26
N HIS A 157 7.60 10.69 -15.52
CA HIS A 157 7.31 9.56 -14.64
C HIS A 157 6.21 8.69 -15.23
N SER A 158 6.58 7.50 -15.69
CA SER A 158 5.67 6.51 -16.28
C SER A 158 5.62 5.20 -15.51
N ILE A 159 6.68 4.84 -14.78
CA ILE A 159 6.73 3.71 -13.86
C ILE A 159 6.95 4.26 -12.45
N ILE A 160 5.90 4.21 -11.64
CA ILE A 160 5.84 4.82 -10.33
C ILE A 160 5.74 3.73 -9.26
N SER A 161 6.48 3.86 -8.17
CA SER A 161 6.34 3.03 -6.97
C SER A 161 5.47 3.77 -5.96
N ASN A 162 4.44 3.10 -5.43
CA ASN A 162 3.68 3.61 -4.27
C ASN A 162 4.33 3.25 -2.93
N ALA A 163 5.63 2.94 -2.94
CA ALA A 163 6.41 2.48 -1.79
C ALA A 163 5.81 1.22 -1.11
N SER A 164 6.08 1.03 0.18
CA SER A 164 5.49 -0.03 1.02
C SER A 164 4.43 0.53 1.97
N CYS A 165 3.59 -0.34 2.53
CA CYS A 165 2.66 0.00 3.61
C CYS A 165 3.38 0.63 4.82
N THR A 166 4.49 0.06 5.28
CA THR A 166 5.29 0.61 6.39
C THR A 166 5.91 1.97 6.04
N THR A 167 6.36 2.18 4.79
CA THR A 167 6.86 3.50 4.35
C THR A 167 5.73 4.54 4.35
N ASN A 168 4.53 4.16 3.89
CA ASN A 168 3.36 5.04 3.92
C ASN A 168 2.92 5.38 5.35
N CYS A 169 3.18 4.53 6.34
CA CYS A 169 2.95 4.87 7.75
C CYS A 169 4.05 5.76 8.34
N LEU A 170 5.33 5.41 8.11
CA LEU A 170 6.47 6.12 8.71
C LEU A 170 6.68 7.52 8.11
N ALA A 171 6.54 7.67 6.79
CA ALA A 171 6.86 8.91 6.09
C ALA A 171 6.01 10.12 6.53
N PRO A 172 4.68 10.00 6.76
CA PRO A 172 3.88 11.08 7.34
C PRO A 172 4.40 11.57 8.69
N MET A 173 4.76 10.69 9.63
CA MET A 173 5.34 11.10 10.92
C MET A 173 6.66 11.85 10.74
N VAL A 174 7.54 11.34 9.87
CA VAL A 174 8.80 12.00 9.54
C VAL A 174 8.56 13.36 8.88
N HIS A 175 7.57 13.46 7.99
CA HIS A 175 7.21 14.70 7.32
C HIS A 175 6.77 15.77 8.32
N VAL A 176 5.95 15.42 9.31
CA VAL A 176 5.56 16.34 10.39
C VAL A 176 6.78 16.81 11.19
N LEU A 177 7.66 15.89 11.60
CA LEU A 177 8.87 16.24 12.36
C LEU A 177 9.76 17.27 11.64
N LEU A 178 9.83 17.18 10.30
CA LEU A 178 10.60 18.11 9.49
C LEU A 178 9.85 19.42 9.25
N LYS A 179 8.57 19.35 8.86
CA LYS A 179 7.77 20.51 8.48
C LYS A 179 7.47 21.44 9.65
N GLU A 180 7.31 20.88 10.85
CA GLU A 180 7.11 21.65 12.09
C GLU A 180 8.45 22.12 12.70
N GLY A 181 9.59 21.78 12.06
CA GLY A 181 10.89 22.34 12.39
C GLY A 181 11.61 21.71 13.58
N PHE A 182 11.15 20.56 14.09
CA PHE A 182 11.88 19.77 15.10
C PHE A 182 13.17 19.16 14.52
N GLY A 183 13.09 18.70 13.28
CA GLY A 183 14.18 18.05 12.57
C GLY A 183 14.46 16.63 13.05
N ILE A 184 15.22 15.87 12.26
CA ILE A 184 15.69 14.53 12.61
C ILE A 184 17.21 14.49 12.48
N GLU A 185 17.88 14.17 13.59
CA GLU A 185 19.32 13.90 13.62
C GLU A 185 19.58 12.45 13.20
N GLU A 186 18.94 11.50 13.88
CA GLU A 186 19.02 10.06 13.63
C GLU A 186 17.77 9.37 14.15
N GLY A 187 17.44 8.20 13.58
CA GLY A 187 16.29 7.43 14.04
C GLY A 187 16.36 5.95 13.66
N LEU A 188 15.81 5.13 14.55
CA LEU A 188 15.65 3.70 14.38
C LEU A 188 14.17 3.34 14.45
N MET A 189 13.71 2.61 13.44
CA MET A 189 12.33 2.15 13.37
C MET A 189 12.25 0.64 13.56
N THR A 190 11.32 0.20 14.40
CA THR A 190 10.83 -1.17 14.42
C THR A 190 9.39 -1.17 13.97
N THR A 191 9.00 -2.11 13.10
CA THR A 191 7.58 -2.37 12.89
C THR A 191 7.21 -3.74 13.46
N VAL A 192 6.23 -3.76 14.36
CA VAL A 192 5.55 -4.99 14.77
C VAL A 192 4.45 -5.20 13.73
N HIS A 193 4.67 -6.19 12.87
CA HIS A 193 3.94 -6.31 11.63
C HIS A 193 3.19 -7.64 11.58
N SER A 194 1.94 -7.61 11.18
CA SER A 194 1.16 -8.81 10.87
C SER A 194 1.88 -9.70 9.84
N TYR A 195 1.67 -11.02 9.89
CA TYR A 195 2.19 -11.90 8.84
C TYR A 195 1.48 -11.63 7.50
N THR A 196 2.10 -12.03 6.39
CA THR A 196 1.60 -11.77 5.03
C THR A 196 1.57 -13.06 4.21
N ALA A 197 1.07 -12.98 2.97
CA ALA A 197 1.03 -14.11 2.03
C ALA A 197 2.42 -14.67 1.66
N THR A 198 3.52 -13.97 1.99
CA THR A 198 4.88 -14.47 1.73
C THR A 198 5.37 -15.48 2.78
N GLN A 199 4.85 -15.41 4.01
CA GLN A 199 5.17 -16.34 5.09
C GLN A 199 4.43 -17.68 4.94
N LYS A 200 4.86 -18.69 5.71
CA LYS A 200 4.37 -20.07 5.62
C LYS A 200 3.47 -20.43 6.79
N THR A 201 2.46 -21.25 6.52
CA THR A 201 1.57 -21.81 7.55
C THR A 201 2.32 -22.74 8.49
N VAL A 202 3.22 -23.56 7.94
CA VAL A 202 4.14 -24.45 8.66
C VAL A 202 5.57 -24.23 8.19
N ASP A 203 6.55 -24.67 8.97
CA ASP A 203 7.98 -24.62 8.62
C ASP A 203 8.21 -25.16 7.19
N GLY A 204 8.80 -24.32 6.34
CA GLY A 204 8.96 -24.59 4.92
C GLY A 204 10.12 -23.84 4.28
N PRO A 205 10.48 -24.19 3.04
CA PRO A 205 11.65 -23.65 2.37
C PRO A 205 11.49 -22.16 2.04
N SER A 206 12.51 -21.37 2.39
CA SER A 206 12.64 -19.97 1.98
C SER A 206 14.09 -19.70 1.53
N LYS A 207 14.26 -19.41 0.24
CA LYS A 207 15.59 -19.29 -0.39
C LYS A 207 16.38 -18.07 0.07
N LYS A 208 15.69 -16.97 0.42
CA LYS A 208 16.29 -15.67 0.72
C LYS A 208 16.08 -15.20 2.16
N ASP A 209 15.09 -15.74 2.86
CA ASP A 209 14.75 -15.36 4.23
C ASP A 209 14.42 -16.60 5.06
N TRP A 210 15.46 -17.21 5.65
CA TRP A 210 15.30 -18.46 6.41
C TRP A 210 14.35 -18.30 7.60
N LYS A 211 14.36 -17.13 8.25
CA LYS A 211 13.47 -16.84 9.38
C LYS A 211 12.02 -16.78 8.91
N GLY A 212 11.76 -16.14 7.76
CA GLY A 212 10.43 -16.08 7.14
C GLY A 212 9.88 -17.43 6.64
N GLY A 213 10.70 -18.48 6.58
CA GLY A 213 10.25 -19.85 6.28
C GLY A 213 9.61 -20.58 7.47
N ARG A 214 9.73 -20.05 8.69
CA ARG A 214 9.16 -20.65 9.91
C ARG A 214 7.66 -20.40 10.01
N SER A 215 6.93 -21.28 10.69
CA SER A 215 5.48 -21.18 10.92
C SER A 215 5.05 -19.80 11.43
N ALA A 216 4.31 -19.04 10.62
CA ALA A 216 4.03 -17.62 10.88
C ALA A 216 3.15 -17.37 12.12
N ALA A 217 2.09 -18.17 12.29
CA ALA A 217 1.04 -17.93 13.28
C ALA A 217 1.42 -18.34 14.71
N ILE A 218 2.65 -18.81 14.95
CA ILE A 218 3.11 -19.25 16.28
C ILE A 218 4.50 -18.69 16.64
N ASN A 219 5.05 -17.76 15.84
CA ASN A 219 6.39 -17.20 16.07
C ASN A 219 6.36 -15.67 16.03
N ILE A 220 7.30 -15.08 16.76
CA ILE A 220 7.77 -13.71 16.54
C ILE A 220 9.01 -13.82 15.64
N ILE A 221 8.92 -13.36 14.39
CA ILE A 221 9.95 -13.58 13.37
C ILE A 221 10.66 -12.25 13.06
N PRO A 222 11.91 -12.05 13.50
CA PRO A 222 12.68 -10.86 13.13
C PRO A 222 13.01 -10.87 11.64
N SER A 223 12.86 -9.73 10.97
CA SER A 223 13.19 -9.57 9.55
C SER A 223 13.75 -8.17 9.27
N THR A 224 14.63 -8.06 8.28
CA THR A 224 15.13 -6.76 7.81
C THR A 224 14.04 -6.04 7.01
N THR A 225 14.08 -4.71 6.98
CA THR A 225 13.14 -3.92 6.18
C THR A 225 13.85 -2.79 5.45
N GLY A 226 13.40 -2.52 4.23
CA GLY A 226 13.81 -1.34 3.45
C GLY A 226 13.00 -0.09 3.76
N ALA A 227 11.92 -0.18 4.55
CA ALA A 227 10.93 0.88 4.66
C ALA A 227 11.50 2.21 5.17
N ALA A 228 12.31 2.19 6.23
CA ALA A 228 12.96 3.39 6.77
C ALA A 228 13.97 4.00 5.79
N LYS A 229 14.70 3.17 5.04
CA LYS A 229 15.61 3.64 3.99
C LYS A 229 14.83 4.27 2.82
N ALA A 230 13.67 3.71 2.47
CA ALA A 230 12.80 4.21 1.43
C ALA A 230 12.14 5.57 1.78
N VAL A 231 12.01 5.92 3.06
CA VAL A 231 11.62 7.29 3.45
C VAL A 231 12.61 8.31 2.88
N GLY A 232 13.90 7.99 2.82
CA GLY A 232 14.92 8.85 2.20
C GLY A 232 14.76 9.05 0.69
N LEU A 233 13.93 8.25 0.00
CA LEU A 233 13.58 8.47 -1.41
C LEU A 233 12.46 9.52 -1.54
N ALA A 234 11.46 9.47 -0.65
CA ALA A 234 10.38 10.45 -0.63
C ALA A 234 10.80 11.79 -0.02
N ILE A 235 11.65 11.73 1.02
CA ILE A 235 12.13 12.84 1.84
C ILE A 235 13.67 12.81 1.85
N PRO A 236 14.35 13.40 0.85
CA PRO A 236 15.80 13.38 0.73
C PRO A 236 16.57 13.89 1.96
N GLU A 237 15.97 14.78 2.76
CA GLU A 237 16.54 15.41 3.96
C GLU A 237 16.87 14.41 5.08
N VAL A 238 16.27 13.21 5.04
CA VAL A 238 16.51 12.11 6.00
C VAL A 238 17.28 10.94 5.38
N LYS A 239 17.80 11.09 4.16
CA LYS A 239 18.64 10.07 3.52
C LYS A 239 19.84 9.75 4.40
N GLY A 240 19.96 8.47 4.78
CA GLY A 240 21.04 7.97 5.64
C GLY A 240 20.84 8.18 7.14
N LYS A 241 19.77 8.87 7.58
CA LYS A 241 19.47 9.12 9.00
C LYS A 241 18.53 8.10 9.63
N LEU A 242 17.81 7.34 8.80
CA LEU A 242 16.80 6.39 9.24
C LEU A 242 17.13 4.98 8.74
N THR A 243 17.04 4.00 9.64
CA THR A 243 17.04 2.57 9.31
C THR A 243 16.11 1.83 10.27
N GLY A 244 15.88 0.54 10.04
CA GLY A 244 14.98 -0.20 10.89
C GLY A 244 14.93 -1.69 10.64
N MET A 245 14.08 -2.35 11.43
CA MET A 245 13.77 -3.77 11.32
C MET A 245 12.28 -4.02 11.49
N SER A 246 11.87 -5.26 11.35
CA SER A 246 10.50 -5.70 11.63
C SER A 246 10.49 -6.95 12.49
N PHE A 247 9.43 -7.10 13.27
CA PHE A 247 9.03 -8.36 13.87
C PHE A 247 7.70 -8.78 13.25
N ARG A 248 7.67 -9.91 12.56
CA ARG A 248 6.42 -10.51 12.10
C ARG A 248 5.78 -11.24 13.27
N VAL A 249 4.53 -10.94 13.57
CA VAL A 249 3.80 -11.51 14.72
C VAL A 249 2.51 -12.21 14.29
N PRO A 250 1.92 -13.08 15.13
CA PRO A 250 0.71 -13.85 14.83
C PRO A 250 -0.62 -13.06 14.73
N THR A 251 -0.63 -11.92 14.05
CA THR A 251 -1.85 -11.18 13.67
C THR A 251 -1.99 -11.16 12.14
N ALA A 252 -3.23 -11.16 11.65
CA ALA A 252 -3.55 -11.36 10.23
C ALA A 252 -3.55 -10.06 9.41
N THR A 253 -3.84 -8.92 10.05
CA THR A 253 -3.69 -7.58 9.48
C THR A 253 -3.54 -6.57 10.63
N VAL A 254 -3.32 -5.30 10.28
CA VAL A 254 -2.89 -4.21 11.13
C VAL A 254 -1.48 -4.42 11.66
N SER A 255 -0.71 -3.35 11.61
CA SER A 255 0.67 -3.31 12.04
C SER A 255 0.92 -1.97 12.71
N VAL A 256 2.04 -1.87 13.43
CA VAL A 256 2.42 -0.64 14.12
C VAL A 256 3.89 -0.32 13.84
N VAL A 257 4.16 0.97 13.66
CA VAL A 257 5.50 1.55 13.61
C VAL A 257 5.85 2.07 15.00
N ASP A 258 7.02 1.66 15.48
CA ASP A 258 7.73 2.24 16.61
C ASP A 258 8.96 2.97 16.05
N LEU A 259 8.91 4.30 16.06
CA LEU A 259 10.02 5.16 15.67
C LEU A 259 10.68 5.73 16.92
N THR A 260 11.91 5.27 17.21
CA THR A 260 12.79 5.91 18.19
C THR A 260 13.65 6.94 17.47
N VAL A 261 13.54 8.21 17.85
CA VAL A 261 14.10 9.33 17.09
C VAL A 261 14.79 10.35 17.98
N ARG A 262 15.93 10.84 17.50
CA ARG A 262 16.61 12.02 18.05
C ARG A 262 16.27 13.25 17.21
N THR A 263 15.64 14.25 17.83
CA THR A 263 15.32 15.52 17.16
C THR A 263 16.54 16.44 17.12
N VAL A 264 16.60 17.34 16.13
CA VAL A 264 17.69 18.33 16.04
C VAL A 264 17.53 19.40 17.12
N LYS A 265 16.30 19.87 17.34
CA LYS A 265 15.96 20.86 18.37
C LYS A 265 15.42 20.18 19.62
N GLU A 266 15.65 20.83 20.76
CA GLU A 266 14.95 20.50 22.00
C GLU A 266 13.46 20.79 21.85
N THR A 267 12.64 19.90 22.39
CA THR A 267 11.17 19.96 22.39
C THR A 267 10.63 19.05 23.50
N SER A 268 9.32 18.83 23.55
CA SER A 268 8.67 17.84 24.41
C SER A 268 7.76 16.92 23.58
N TYR A 269 7.45 15.75 24.11
CA TYR A 269 6.52 14.82 23.46
C TYR A 269 5.12 15.42 23.33
N LYS A 270 4.73 16.30 24.27
CA LYS A 270 3.48 17.06 24.17
C LYS A 270 3.46 17.95 22.93
N GLU A 271 4.52 18.71 22.66
CA GLU A 271 4.62 19.56 21.46
C GLU A 271 4.61 18.74 20.16
N ILE A 272 5.27 17.57 20.17
CA ILE A 272 5.23 16.63 19.03
C ILE A 272 3.80 16.11 18.82
N CYS A 273 3.09 15.72 19.88
CA CYS A 273 1.71 15.24 19.80
C CYS A 273 0.77 16.33 19.25
N GLU A 274 0.88 17.56 19.74
CA GLU A 274 0.10 18.69 19.23
C GLU A 274 0.39 18.96 17.74
N ALA A 275 1.65 18.83 17.31
CA ALA A 275 2.03 18.92 15.91
C ALA A 275 1.42 17.81 15.05
N MET A 276 1.46 16.55 15.52
CA MET A 276 0.86 15.40 14.82
C MET A 276 -0.66 15.58 14.68
N LYS A 277 -1.34 16.02 15.75
CA LYS A 277 -2.78 16.31 15.76
C LYS A 277 -3.14 17.45 14.79
N ARG A 278 -2.39 18.55 14.82
CA ARG A 278 -2.60 19.64 13.85
C ARG A 278 -2.40 19.15 12.42
N ALA A 279 -1.38 18.35 12.15
CA ALA A 279 -1.10 17.82 10.82
C ALA A 279 -2.22 16.91 10.31
N SER A 280 -2.70 15.98 11.14
CA SER A 280 -3.81 15.07 10.80
C SER A 280 -5.11 15.82 10.51
N GLU A 281 -5.35 16.93 11.21
CA GLU A 281 -6.54 17.75 11.01
C GLU A 281 -6.40 18.75 9.84
N THR A 282 -5.19 19.01 9.36
CA THR A 282 -4.90 20.01 8.32
C THR A 282 -4.24 19.42 7.07
N TYR A 283 -2.92 19.56 6.92
CA TYR A 283 -2.20 19.29 5.67
C TYR A 283 -1.93 17.80 5.40
N LEU A 284 -2.22 16.91 6.36
CA LEU A 284 -2.21 15.46 6.19
C LEU A 284 -3.61 14.84 6.39
N ARG A 285 -4.69 15.64 6.32
CA ARG A 285 -6.05 15.13 6.43
C ARG A 285 -6.32 14.03 5.40
N GLY A 286 -6.85 12.89 5.86
CA GLY A 286 -7.10 11.70 5.05
C GLY A 286 -5.88 10.81 4.81
N ILE A 287 -4.67 11.28 5.17
CA ILE A 287 -3.43 10.50 5.13
C ILE A 287 -3.02 10.07 6.55
N MET A 288 -3.05 11.01 7.49
CA MET A 288 -2.76 10.78 8.90
C MET A 288 -4.03 10.99 9.73
N ALA A 289 -4.25 10.09 10.70
CA ALA A 289 -5.20 10.26 11.79
C ALA A 289 -4.45 10.31 13.13
N TYR A 290 -5.17 10.62 14.20
CA TYR A 290 -4.62 10.81 15.54
C TYR A 290 -5.60 10.22 16.56
N THR A 291 -5.08 9.51 17.57
CA THR A 291 -5.90 8.94 18.65
C THR A 291 -5.27 9.16 20.02
N GLU A 292 -6.13 9.38 21.02
CA GLU A 292 -5.82 9.43 22.46
C GLU A 292 -6.53 8.28 23.21
N ASP A 293 -7.28 7.44 22.49
CA ASP A 293 -8.04 6.34 23.07
C ASP A 293 -7.14 5.13 23.37
N GLU A 294 -7.56 4.30 24.34
CA GLU A 294 -6.90 3.04 24.70
C GLU A 294 -7.23 1.94 23.67
N VAL A 295 -6.52 1.97 22.55
CA VAL A 295 -6.76 1.16 21.34
C VAL A 295 -5.83 -0.04 21.21
N VAL A 296 -6.26 -1.04 20.45
CA VAL A 296 -5.45 -2.21 20.06
C VAL A 296 -5.54 -2.49 18.56
N SER A 297 -4.76 -3.45 18.06
CA SER A 297 -4.62 -3.67 16.61
C SER A 297 -5.95 -3.93 15.88
N SER A 298 -6.91 -4.62 16.48
CA SER A 298 -8.19 -4.94 15.83
C SER A 298 -9.04 -3.71 15.54
N ASP A 299 -8.85 -2.61 16.29
CA ASP A 299 -9.68 -1.42 16.18
C ASP A 299 -9.38 -0.60 14.92
N PHE A 300 -8.23 -0.87 14.28
CA PHE A 300 -7.80 -0.23 13.05
C PHE A 300 -8.06 -1.07 11.80
N ILE A 301 -8.68 -2.25 11.92
CA ILE A 301 -9.05 -3.04 10.74
C ILE A 301 -9.98 -2.18 9.89
N HIS A 302 -9.67 -2.07 8.61
CA HIS A 302 -10.46 -1.28 7.65
C HIS A 302 -10.33 0.25 7.85
N ASP A 303 -9.33 0.74 8.61
CA ASP A 303 -9.02 2.17 8.67
C ASP A 303 -8.27 2.62 7.39
N PRO A 304 -8.79 3.63 6.65
CA PRO A 304 -8.23 4.03 5.36
C PRO A 304 -7.00 4.93 5.47
N HIS A 305 -6.61 5.39 6.66
CA HIS A 305 -5.44 6.26 6.83
C HIS A 305 -4.14 5.47 6.67
N SER A 306 -3.09 6.17 6.23
CA SER A 306 -1.75 5.58 6.11
C SER A 306 -1.02 5.49 7.44
N CYS A 307 -1.32 6.40 8.37
CA CYS A 307 -0.76 6.42 9.70
C CYS A 307 -1.80 6.93 10.68
N ILE A 308 -2.07 6.18 11.75
CA ILE A 308 -2.87 6.63 12.88
C ILE A 308 -1.90 6.83 14.05
N PHE A 309 -1.54 8.08 14.34
CA PHE A 309 -0.60 8.39 15.42
C PHE A 309 -1.27 8.14 16.77
N ASP A 310 -0.61 7.35 17.61
CA ASP A 310 -1.07 6.98 18.95
C ASP A 310 -0.33 7.84 19.98
N ALA A 311 -1.07 8.79 20.54
CA ALA A 311 -0.53 9.76 21.48
C ALA A 311 -0.37 9.21 22.91
N GLY A 312 -1.06 8.12 23.23
CA GLY A 312 -0.97 7.46 24.53
C GLY A 312 0.24 6.52 24.64
N SER A 313 0.68 5.96 23.51
CA SER A 313 1.68 4.90 23.47
C SER A 313 3.14 5.35 23.24
N GLY A 314 3.38 6.64 22.95
CA GLY A 314 4.74 7.16 22.78
C GLY A 314 5.46 7.45 24.11
N ILE A 315 6.75 7.76 24.02
CA ILE A 315 7.61 7.95 25.21
C ILE A 315 8.56 9.12 24.99
N GLU A 316 8.65 10.02 25.97
CA GLU A 316 9.72 10.99 26.09
C GLU A 316 10.80 10.45 27.03
N LEU A 317 12.04 10.32 26.54
CA LEU A 317 13.18 10.02 27.42
C LEU A 317 13.86 11.31 27.91
N ASN A 318 13.99 12.30 27.03
CA ASN A 318 14.48 13.64 27.31
C ASN A 318 14.06 14.58 26.17
N SER A 319 14.41 15.86 26.28
CA SER A 319 14.00 16.92 25.36
C SER A 319 14.42 16.73 23.89
N ARG A 320 15.24 15.72 23.57
CA ARG A 320 15.65 15.41 22.19
C ARG A 320 15.47 13.95 21.80
N PHE A 321 14.94 13.08 22.67
CA PHE A 321 14.92 11.64 22.41
C PHE A 321 13.57 11.04 22.74
N PHE A 322 12.89 10.57 21.69
CA PHE A 322 11.47 10.22 21.75
C PHE A 322 11.19 8.87 21.08
N LYS A 323 10.12 8.22 21.51
CA LYS A 323 9.47 7.11 20.84
C LYS A 323 8.11 7.55 20.32
N LEU A 324 7.86 7.37 19.04
CA LEU A 324 6.62 7.73 18.35
C LEU A 324 5.96 6.46 17.82
N ILE A 325 4.67 6.31 18.10
CA ILE A 325 3.88 5.12 17.74
C ILE A 325 2.85 5.50 16.67
N GLY A 326 2.79 4.71 15.60
CA GLY A 326 1.83 4.89 14.51
C GLY A 326 1.25 3.57 14.03
N TRP A 327 -0.06 3.39 14.15
CA TRP A 327 -0.79 2.25 13.63
C TRP A 327 -1.08 2.40 12.14
N TYR A 328 -1.29 1.26 11.47
CA TYR A 328 -1.76 1.21 10.09
C TYR A 328 -2.35 -0.16 9.77
N ASP A 329 -3.53 -0.19 9.13
CA ASP A 329 -3.95 -1.39 8.39
C ASP A 329 -3.03 -1.52 7.16
N ASN A 330 -2.08 -2.44 7.25
CA ASN A 330 -1.08 -2.67 6.21
C ASN A 330 -1.66 -3.14 4.87
N GLU A 331 -2.93 -3.53 4.83
CA GLU A 331 -3.65 -3.90 3.63
C GLU A 331 -4.54 -2.75 3.15
N TRP A 332 -5.38 -2.21 4.05
CA TRP A 332 -6.46 -1.29 3.70
C TRP A 332 -5.98 0.13 3.41
N GLY A 333 -5.35 0.80 4.37
CA GLY A 333 -4.84 2.16 4.19
C GLY A 333 -3.84 2.24 3.02
N TYR A 334 -3.02 1.22 2.81
CA TYR A 334 -2.13 1.15 1.63
C TYR A 334 -2.89 1.05 0.31
N SER A 335 -3.96 0.25 0.26
CA SER A 335 -4.79 0.10 -0.95
C SER A 335 -5.47 1.42 -1.33
N HIS A 336 -5.97 2.17 -0.34
CA HIS A 336 -6.48 3.53 -0.57
C HIS A 336 -5.40 4.47 -1.14
N ARG A 337 -4.14 4.38 -0.69
CA ARG A 337 -3.04 5.18 -1.27
C ARG A 337 -2.77 4.87 -2.73
N VAL A 338 -2.98 3.62 -3.17
CA VAL A 338 -2.89 3.29 -4.60
C VAL A 338 -4.01 3.97 -5.37
N VAL A 339 -5.25 3.98 -4.84
CA VAL A 339 -6.39 4.67 -5.46
C VAL A 339 -6.18 6.20 -5.50
N ASP A 340 -5.67 6.78 -4.42
CA ASP A 340 -5.30 8.20 -4.37
C ASP A 340 -4.25 8.56 -5.43
N LEU A 341 -3.24 7.70 -5.62
CA LEU A 341 -2.21 7.90 -6.63
C LEU A 341 -2.77 7.75 -8.05
N ILE A 342 -3.68 6.81 -8.31
CA ILE A 342 -4.40 6.71 -9.59
C ILE A 342 -5.13 8.03 -9.87
N ASN A 343 -5.91 8.51 -8.90
CA ASN A 343 -6.66 9.76 -9.01
C ASN A 343 -5.76 10.99 -9.18
N HIS A 344 -4.58 10.99 -8.55
CA HIS A 344 -3.60 12.07 -8.70
C HIS A 344 -3.01 12.10 -10.12
N ILE A 345 -2.57 10.96 -10.63
CA ILE A 345 -2.05 10.83 -11.99
C ILE A 345 -3.11 11.16 -13.04
N ALA A 346 -4.40 10.88 -12.77
CA ALA A 346 -5.50 11.15 -13.69
C ALA A 346 -5.82 12.64 -13.89
N LYS A 347 -5.35 13.53 -13.00
CA LYS A 347 -5.66 14.97 -13.04
C LYS A 347 -4.73 15.78 -13.95
N ASP A 348 -3.56 15.23 -14.30
CA ASP A 348 -2.55 15.85 -15.17
C ASP A 348 -2.73 15.44 -16.64
#